data_AF-G9ZNX1-F1
#
_entry.id   AF-G9ZNX1-F1
#
_cell.length_a   1.000
_cell.length_b   1.000
_cell.length_c   1.000
_cell.angle_alpha   90.00
_cell.angle_beta   90.00
_cell.angle_gamma   90.00
#
_symmetry.space_group_name_H-M   'P 1'
#
loop_
_entity.id
_entity.type
_entity.pdbx_description
1 polymer ?
#
loop_
_entity_poly.entity_id
_entity_poly.type
_entity_poly.pdbx_seq_one_letter_code
_entity_poly.pdbx_strand_id
1 'polypeptide(L)'
;MTHRAMVVRVALVAVVLIAILLDIFGGTRWYSVSDLWRPSTKLVGEVIWKIRVPRALAAAMTGMLLALAGLLLQTVSHNPLADPSIIGVNAGANLAMIVGELLGISLTILNAFWLSLVGALLAFVVVIGLSMSGHGFNPLRLLLGGTIFSGFISSISYAVSFITNMTQQFRVLLVGGFSGANYQQVLLLGIVVIIVLGGAVMFQTELTLLGLDSKTSVGLGVSFKRLMIVAVVLWC
;
A
#
# COMPACT_ATOMS: atom_id res chain seq x y z
N MET A 1 -29.03 -8.16 -11.89
CA MET A 1 -27.90 -7.69 -11.05
C MET A 1 -26.67 -7.26 -11.85
N THR A 2 -26.41 -7.86 -13.02
CA THR A 2 -25.24 -7.57 -13.88
C THR A 2 -25.18 -6.15 -14.44
N HIS A 3 -26.31 -5.57 -14.87
CA HIS A 3 -26.34 -4.22 -15.46
C HIS A 3 -25.96 -3.13 -14.44
N ARG A 4 -26.49 -3.17 -13.21
CA ARG A 4 -26.12 -2.22 -12.15
C ARG A 4 -24.64 -2.30 -11.78
N ALA A 5 -24.11 -3.52 -11.67
CA ALA A 5 -22.69 -3.74 -11.40
C ALA A 5 -21.78 -3.22 -12.53
N MET A 6 -22.20 -3.41 -13.79
CA MET A 6 -21.47 -2.89 -14.95
C MET A 6 -21.44 -1.36 -14.97
N VAL A 7 -22.58 -0.71 -14.73
CA VAL A 7 -22.66 0.76 -14.64
C VAL A 7 -21.75 1.31 -13.55
N VAL A 8 -21.74 0.70 -12.36
CA VAL A 8 -20.86 1.11 -11.25
C VAL A 8 -19.38 0.98 -11.63
N ARG A 9 -18.97 -0.14 -12.25
CA ARG A 9 -17.58 -0.35 -12.68
C ARG A 9 -17.14 0.70 -13.70
N VAL A 10 -17.98 0.97 -14.70
CA VAL A 10 -17.69 2.01 -15.72
C VAL A 10 -17.59 3.39 -15.08
N ALA A 11 -18.50 3.72 -14.15
CA ALA A 11 -18.46 4.98 -13.43
C ALA A 11 -17.16 5.14 -12.62
N LEU A 12 -16.74 4.10 -11.89
CA LEU A 12 -15.48 4.13 -11.12
C LEU A 12 -14.26 4.31 -12.02
N VAL A 13 -14.20 3.60 -13.16
CA VAL A 13 -13.10 3.78 -14.13
C VAL A 13 -13.09 5.20 -14.68
N ALA A 14 -14.26 5.77 -15.01
CA ALA A 14 -14.36 7.14 -15.47
C ALA A 14 -13.88 8.15 -14.40
N VAL A 15 -14.26 7.94 -13.13
CA VAL A 15 -13.80 8.79 -12.02
C VAL A 15 -12.28 8.74 -11.87
N VAL A 16 -11.66 7.56 -11.94
CA VAL A 16 -10.20 7.41 -11.87
C VAL A 16 -9.51 8.11 -13.04
N LEU A 17 -10.02 7.95 -14.26
CA LEU A 17 -9.47 8.63 -15.44
C LEU A 17 -9.58 10.14 -15.33
N ILE A 18 -10.71 10.66 -14.86
CA ILE A 18 -10.89 12.10 -14.60
C ILE A 18 -9.91 12.58 -13.54
N ALA A 19 -9.73 11.85 -12.44
CA ALA A 19 -8.77 12.20 -11.39
C ALA A 19 -7.33 12.27 -11.91
N ILE A 20 -6.93 11.32 -12.77
CA ILE A 20 -5.60 11.31 -13.41
C ILE A 20 -5.44 12.54 -14.31
N LEU A 21 -6.45 12.88 -15.11
CA LEU A 21 -6.41 14.07 -15.97
C LEU A 21 -6.33 15.35 -15.11
N LEU A 22 -7.07 15.43 -14.02
CA LEU A 22 -7.01 16.56 -13.09
C LEU A 22 -5.64 16.70 -12.42
N ASP A 23 -4.96 15.60 -12.07
CA ASP A 23 -3.59 15.66 -11.53
C ASP A 23 -2.58 16.15 -12.60
N ILE A 24 -2.68 15.62 -13.82
CA ILE A 24 -1.77 15.97 -14.92
C ILE A 24 -1.92 17.45 -15.31
N PHE A 25 -3.16 17.93 -15.45
CA PHE A 25 -3.43 19.29 -15.96
C PHE A 25 -3.67 20.35 -14.86
N GLY A 26 -3.95 19.94 -13.62
CA GLY A 26 -4.28 20.84 -12.50
C GLY A 26 -3.14 21.02 -11.49
N GLY A 27 -2.97 22.21 -10.93
CA GLY A 27 -1.99 22.47 -9.86
C GLY A 27 -1.85 23.97 -9.57
N THR A 28 -0.63 24.48 -9.39
CA THR A 28 -0.42 25.94 -9.15
C THR A 28 -0.92 26.80 -10.31
N ARG A 29 -0.97 26.24 -11.52
CA ARG A 29 -1.64 26.78 -12.70
C ARG A 29 -2.32 25.63 -13.44
N TRP A 30 -3.38 25.97 -14.18
CA TRP A 30 -4.03 25.05 -15.11
C TRP A 30 -3.24 25.01 -16.41
N TYR A 31 -2.90 23.81 -16.88
CA TYR A 31 -2.19 23.61 -18.13
C TYR A 31 -3.15 23.23 -19.24
N SER A 32 -2.93 23.76 -20.44
CA SER A 32 -3.65 23.33 -21.63
C SER A 32 -2.99 22.09 -22.22
N VAL A 33 -3.79 21.25 -22.88
CA VAL A 33 -3.29 20.08 -23.65
C VAL A 33 -2.28 20.54 -24.72
N SER A 34 -2.44 21.74 -25.26
CA SER A 34 -1.50 22.28 -26.25
C SER A 34 -0.10 22.54 -25.70
N ASP A 35 0.06 22.70 -24.39
CA ASP A 35 1.33 23.09 -23.77
C ASP A 35 2.30 21.91 -23.63
N LEU A 36 1.82 20.68 -23.86
CA LEU A 36 2.60 19.44 -23.84
C LEU A 36 3.63 19.35 -24.97
N TRP A 37 3.31 19.89 -26.16
CA TRP A 37 4.11 19.73 -27.38
C TRP A 37 4.59 21.04 -28.00
N ARG A 38 4.15 22.18 -27.47
CA ARG A 38 4.55 23.50 -27.98
C ARG A 38 6.03 23.78 -27.65
N PRO A 39 6.87 24.14 -28.64
CA PRO A 39 8.27 24.48 -28.41
C PRO A 39 8.44 25.66 -27.45
N SER A 40 7.52 26.64 -27.48
CA SER A 40 7.50 27.81 -26.60
C SER A 40 7.23 27.46 -25.13
N THR A 41 6.67 26.29 -24.85
CA THR A 41 6.33 25.82 -23.49
C THR A 41 7.13 24.59 -23.09
N LYS A 42 8.35 24.42 -23.65
CA LYS A 42 9.21 23.25 -23.39
C LYS A 42 9.38 22.95 -21.88
N LEU A 43 9.54 23.98 -21.05
CA LEU A 43 9.64 23.81 -19.59
C LEU A 43 8.36 23.26 -18.96
N VAL A 44 7.18 23.69 -19.44
CA VAL A 44 5.88 23.19 -18.96
C VAL A 44 5.70 21.73 -19.37
N GLY A 45 6.02 21.39 -20.63
CA GLY A 45 6.03 20.01 -21.10
C GLY A 45 6.94 19.11 -20.24
N GLU A 46 8.14 19.58 -19.91
CA GLU A 46 9.06 18.83 -19.02
C GLU A 46 8.49 18.63 -17.61
N VAL A 47 7.84 19.64 -17.01
CA VAL A 47 7.20 19.50 -15.70
C VAL A 47 6.09 18.45 -15.75
N ILE A 48 5.25 18.47 -16.80
CA ILE A 48 4.17 17.49 -16.93
C ILE A 48 4.76 16.09 -17.08
N TRP A 49 5.70 15.88 -18.01
CA TRP A 49 6.26 14.56 -18.29
C TRP A 49 7.18 14.03 -17.18
N LYS A 50 8.03 14.85 -16.57
CA LYS A 50 9.03 14.35 -15.61
C LYS A 50 8.56 14.37 -14.16
N ILE A 51 7.53 15.14 -13.83
CA ILE A 51 7.07 15.29 -12.44
C ILE A 51 5.64 14.77 -12.28
N ARG A 52 4.71 15.24 -13.12
CA ARG A 52 3.28 14.94 -12.92
C ARG A 52 2.88 13.56 -13.38
N VAL A 53 3.29 13.16 -14.58
CA VAL A 53 2.97 11.82 -15.11
C VAL A 53 3.49 10.70 -14.18
N PRO A 54 4.75 10.72 -13.70
CA PRO A 54 5.22 9.74 -12.72
C PRO A 54 4.44 9.77 -11.41
N ARG A 55 4.07 10.96 -10.93
CA ARG A 55 3.26 11.13 -9.71
C ARG A 55 1.87 10.52 -9.85
N ALA A 56 1.16 10.80 -10.95
CA ALA A 56 -0.16 10.23 -11.23
C ALA A 56 -0.10 8.71 -11.31
N LEU A 57 0.90 8.17 -12.01
CA LEU A 57 1.11 6.72 -12.16
C LEU A 57 1.41 6.07 -10.81
N ALA A 58 2.32 6.62 -10.03
CA ALA A 58 2.65 6.12 -8.70
C ALA A 58 1.41 6.14 -7.79
N ALA A 59 0.65 7.24 -7.77
CA ALA A 59 -0.56 7.36 -6.97
C ALA A 59 -1.64 6.33 -7.38
N ALA A 60 -1.86 6.13 -8.68
CA ALA A 60 -2.79 5.13 -9.18
C ALA A 60 -2.36 3.71 -8.83
N MET A 61 -1.07 3.38 -9.02
CA MET A 61 -0.51 2.06 -8.69
C MET A 61 -0.58 1.74 -7.20
N THR A 62 -0.17 2.68 -6.35
CA THR A 62 -0.29 2.53 -4.89
C THR A 62 -1.74 2.42 -4.46
N GLY A 63 -2.66 3.20 -5.05
CA GLY A 63 -4.09 3.10 -4.79
C GLY A 63 -4.68 1.73 -5.15
N MET A 64 -4.26 1.14 -6.28
CA MET A 64 -4.66 -0.22 -6.66
C MET A 64 -4.18 -1.27 -5.65
N LEU A 65 -2.92 -1.19 -5.23
CA LEU A 65 -2.35 -2.10 -4.22
C LEU A 65 -3.06 -1.96 -2.87
N LEU A 66 -3.32 -0.74 -2.41
CA LEU A 66 -4.05 -0.47 -1.17
C LEU A 66 -5.51 -0.97 -1.22
N ALA A 67 -6.19 -0.80 -2.36
CA ALA A 67 -7.54 -1.32 -2.54
C ALA A 67 -7.57 -2.86 -2.48
N LEU A 68 -6.60 -3.52 -3.12
CA LEU A 68 -6.47 -4.98 -3.05
C LEU A 68 -6.12 -5.46 -1.64
N ALA A 69 -5.17 -4.80 -0.98
CA ALA A 69 -4.80 -5.05 0.41
C ALA A 69 -6.02 -4.99 1.35
N GLY A 70 -6.84 -3.93 1.22
CA GLY A 70 -8.07 -3.78 1.99
C GLY A 70 -9.07 -4.90 1.71
N LEU A 71 -9.28 -5.26 0.43
CA LEU A 71 -10.15 -6.37 0.06
C LEU A 71 -9.69 -7.71 0.65
N LEU A 72 -8.39 -8.02 0.54
CA LEU A 72 -7.80 -9.25 1.09
C LEU A 72 -7.97 -9.31 2.61
N LEU A 73 -7.69 -8.22 3.31
CA LEU A 73 -7.81 -8.18 4.75
C LEU A 73 -9.26 -8.30 5.22
N GLN A 74 -10.19 -7.59 4.59
CA GLN A 74 -11.62 -7.68 4.90
C GLN A 74 -12.15 -9.11 4.66
N THR A 75 -11.66 -9.77 3.61
CA THR A 75 -12.01 -11.16 3.29
C THR A 75 -11.48 -12.13 4.35
N VAL A 76 -10.20 -12.04 4.71
CA VAL A 76 -9.59 -12.94 5.71
C VAL A 76 -10.18 -12.72 7.11
N SER A 77 -10.35 -11.46 7.49
CA SER A 77 -10.87 -11.09 8.82
C SER A 77 -12.38 -11.27 8.97
N HIS A 78 -13.11 -11.46 7.86
CA HIS A 78 -14.57 -11.41 7.82
C HIS A 78 -15.14 -10.16 8.50
N ASN A 79 -14.40 -9.05 8.42
CA ASN A 79 -14.75 -7.79 9.06
C ASN A 79 -14.66 -6.65 8.02
N PRO A 80 -15.79 -6.07 7.60
CA PRO A 80 -15.79 -4.98 6.62
C PRO A 80 -15.14 -3.69 7.13
N LEU A 81 -14.89 -3.59 8.44
CA LEU A 81 -14.19 -2.46 9.06
C LEU A 81 -12.67 -2.71 9.17
N ALA A 82 -12.17 -3.86 8.74
CA ALA A 82 -10.74 -4.13 8.78
C ALA A 82 -10.02 -3.25 7.75
N ASP A 83 -9.00 -2.55 8.23
CA ASP A 83 -8.17 -1.66 7.43
C ASP A 83 -6.69 -2.07 7.53
N PRO A 84 -5.97 -2.17 6.40
CA PRO A 84 -4.59 -2.65 6.37
C PRO A 84 -3.60 -1.76 7.11
N SER A 85 -3.90 -0.47 7.31
CA SER A 85 -3.04 0.43 8.08
C SER A 85 -2.99 0.09 9.58
N ILE A 86 -3.96 -0.70 10.08
CA ILE A 86 -4.16 -0.95 11.51
C ILE A 86 -3.20 -2.01 12.09
N ILE A 87 -2.61 -2.85 11.25
CA ILE A 87 -1.83 -4.03 11.70
C ILE A 87 -0.34 -3.70 11.95
N GLY A 88 0.08 -2.46 11.71
CA GLY A 88 1.43 -1.97 12.05
C GLY A 88 2.53 -2.27 11.05
N VAL A 89 2.17 -2.82 9.89
CA VAL A 89 3.09 -3.04 8.75
C VAL A 89 3.73 -1.71 8.31
N ASN A 90 2.91 -0.66 8.18
CA ASN A 90 3.40 0.68 7.83
C ASN A 90 4.35 1.25 8.89
N ALA A 91 4.03 1.06 10.18
CA ALA A 91 4.87 1.53 11.28
C ALA A 91 6.22 0.79 11.30
N GLY A 92 6.22 -0.53 11.06
CA GLY A 92 7.43 -1.34 10.93
C GLY A 92 8.30 -0.93 9.76
N ALA A 93 7.71 -0.73 8.57
CA ALA A 93 8.41 -0.25 7.39
C ALA A 93 9.11 1.10 7.64
N ASN A 94 8.37 2.06 8.23
CA ASN A 94 8.89 3.38 8.56
C ASN A 94 10.04 3.30 9.59
N LEU A 95 9.89 2.49 10.65
CA LEU A 95 10.96 2.33 11.63
C LEU A 95 12.21 1.71 11.00
N ALA A 96 12.07 0.70 10.15
CA ALA A 96 13.21 0.07 9.50
C ALA A 96 13.97 1.03 8.56
N MET A 97 13.25 1.90 7.85
CA MET A 97 13.87 2.96 7.07
C MET A 97 14.64 3.97 7.95
N ILE A 98 14.03 4.41 9.06
CA ILE A 98 14.68 5.32 10.02
C ILE A 98 15.94 4.68 10.59
N VAL A 99 15.85 3.43 11.07
CA VAL A 99 17.00 2.70 11.63
C VAL A 99 18.08 2.48 10.58
N GLY A 100 17.71 2.13 9.34
CA GLY A 100 18.67 1.98 8.25
C GLY A 100 19.44 3.27 7.97
N GLU A 101 18.75 4.41 7.96
CA GLU A 101 19.39 5.71 7.78
C GLU A 101 20.34 6.07 8.94
N LEU A 102 19.98 5.76 10.19
CA LEU A 102 20.88 5.93 11.35
C LEU A 102 22.13 5.05 11.27
N LEU A 103 22.02 3.86 10.69
CA LEU A 103 23.14 2.95 10.46
C LEU A 103 24.03 3.39 9.28
N GLY A 104 23.72 4.52 8.64
CA GLY A 104 24.48 5.06 7.51
C GLY A 104 24.10 4.43 6.17
N ILE A 105 23.00 3.67 6.09
CA ILE A 105 22.48 3.15 4.82
C ILE A 105 21.76 4.28 4.11
N SER A 106 22.28 4.67 2.95
CA SER A 106 21.60 5.68 2.13
C SER A 106 20.24 5.16 1.66
N LEU A 107 19.20 5.99 1.79
CA LEU A 107 17.84 5.69 1.34
C LEU A 107 17.71 5.84 -0.19
N THR A 108 18.53 5.09 -0.92
CA THR A 108 18.30 4.86 -2.36
C THR A 108 17.00 4.09 -2.56
N ILE A 109 16.42 4.17 -3.77
CA ILE A 109 15.13 3.53 -4.09
C ILE A 109 15.12 2.03 -3.70
N LEU A 110 16.19 1.31 -4.02
CA LEU A 110 16.31 -0.12 -3.70
C LEU A 110 16.50 -0.37 -2.20
N ASN A 111 17.35 0.40 -1.53
CA ASN A 111 17.57 0.24 -0.09
C ASN A 111 16.30 0.54 0.71
N ALA A 112 15.60 1.62 0.36
CA ALA A 112 14.31 1.97 0.95
C ALA A 112 13.27 0.87 0.74
N PHE A 113 13.20 0.28 -0.46
CA PHE A 113 12.32 -0.85 -0.75
C PHE A 113 12.61 -2.07 0.13
N TRP A 114 13.88 -2.50 0.21
CA TRP A 114 14.24 -3.67 1.02
C TRP A 114 14.10 -3.42 2.52
N LEU A 115 14.50 -2.24 3.02
CA LEU A 115 14.35 -1.87 4.43
C LEU A 115 12.88 -1.82 4.82
N SER A 116 12.03 -1.18 4.01
CA SER A 116 10.59 -1.11 4.26
C SER A 116 9.95 -2.49 4.24
N LEU A 117 10.31 -3.35 3.28
CA LEU A 117 9.81 -4.73 3.19
C LEU A 117 10.20 -5.57 4.42
N VAL A 118 11.46 -5.52 4.84
CA VAL A 118 11.93 -6.24 6.03
C VAL A 118 11.25 -5.72 7.29
N GLY A 119 11.12 -4.41 7.44
CA GLY A 119 10.41 -3.79 8.57
C GLY A 119 8.93 -4.15 8.62
N ALA A 120 8.26 -4.13 7.47
CA ALA A 120 6.88 -4.55 7.29
C ALA A 120 6.66 -6.01 7.71
N LEU A 121 7.50 -6.92 7.21
CA LEU A 121 7.44 -8.35 7.52
C LEU A 121 7.71 -8.62 9.00
N LEU A 122 8.70 -7.97 9.59
CA LEU A 122 9.01 -8.13 11.02
C LEU A 122 7.86 -7.65 11.90
N ALA A 123 7.31 -6.46 11.63
CA ALA A 123 6.15 -5.94 12.34
C ALA A 123 4.95 -6.89 12.22
N PHE A 124 4.70 -7.38 11.01
CA PHE A 124 3.64 -8.34 10.75
C PHE A 124 3.81 -9.64 11.55
N VAL A 125 5.01 -10.24 11.55
CA VAL A 125 5.31 -11.46 12.32
C VAL A 125 5.07 -11.25 13.81
N VAL A 126 5.49 -10.10 14.34
CA VAL A 126 5.27 -9.74 15.75
C VAL A 126 3.77 -9.65 16.06
N VAL A 127 3.00 -8.91 15.25
CA VAL A 127 1.56 -8.69 15.49
C VAL A 127 0.76 -9.99 15.32
N ILE A 128 1.10 -10.83 14.35
CA ILE A 128 0.52 -12.18 14.24
C ILE A 128 0.89 -13.05 15.43
N GLY A 129 2.16 -13.03 15.87
CA GLY A 129 2.61 -13.79 17.04
C GLY A 129 1.80 -13.41 18.29
N LEU A 130 1.55 -12.12 18.49
CA LEU A 130 0.69 -11.62 19.56
C LEU A 130 -0.77 -12.09 19.40
N SER A 131 -1.30 -12.08 18.18
CA SER A 131 -2.66 -12.56 17.90
C SER A 131 -2.83 -14.07 18.09
N MET A 132 -1.76 -14.85 17.93
CA MET A 132 -1.76 -16.31 18.11
C MET A 132 -1.48 -16.73 19.56
N SER A 133 -1.15 -15.78 20.45
CA SER A 133 -0.95 -16.04 21.87
C SER A 133 -2.29 -16.38 22.55
N GLY A 134 -2.63 -17.67 22.59
CA GLY A 134 -3.87 -18.24 23.15
C GLY A 134 -4.39 -19.47 22.38
N HIS A 135 -5.57 -19.98 22.78
CA HIS A 135 -6.24 -21.16 22.19
C HIS A 135 -6.84 -20.94 20.78
N GLY A 136 -6.25 -20.06 19.95
CA GLY A 136 -6.72 -19.84 18.58
C GLY A 136 -6.52 -18.42 18.07
N PHE A 137 -6.76 -18.24 16.76
CA PHE A 137 -6.70 -16.95 16.09
C PHE A 137 -7.91 -16.09 16.48
N ASN A 138 -7.66 -14.90 17.03
CA ASN A 138 -8.71 -13.95 17.39
C ASN A 138 -8.51 -12.63 16.61
N PRO A 139 -9.38 -12.32 15.63
CA PRO A 139 -9.28 -11.09 14.83
C PRO A 139 -9.27 -9.80 15.65
N LEU A 140 -9.99 -9.75 16.77
CA LEU A 140 -10.02 -8.57 17.65
C LEU A 140 -8.66 -8.35 18.33
N ARG A 141 -7.94 -9.42 18.69
CA ARG A 141 -6.59 -9.31 19.25
C ARG A 141 -5.58 -8.87 18.20
N LEU A 142 -5.73 -9.30 16.95
CA LEU A 142 -4.90 -8.83 15.84
C LEU A 142 -5.08 -7.33 15.63
N LEU A 143 -6.33 -6.85 15.60
CA LEU A 143 -6.66 -5.43 15.43
C LEU A 143 -6.14 -4.59 16.61
N LEU A 144 -6.43 -4.97 17.84
CA LEU A 144 -5.98 -4.24 19.04
C LEU A 144 -4.46 -4.33 19.25
N GLY A 145 -3.86 -5.50 19.01
CA GLY A 145 -2.42 -5.70 19.09
C GLY A 145 -1.69 -4.87 18.03
N GLY A 146 -2.22 -4.84 16.80
CA GLY A 146 -1.72 -4.03 15.70
C GLY A 146 -1.75 -2.54 15.99
N THR A 147 -2.86 -2.00 16.50
CA THR A 147 -2.95 -0.56 16.85
C THR A 147 -1.98 -0.18 17.95
N ILE A 148 -1.90 -0.98 19.03
CA ILE A 148 -0.99 -0.74 20.16
C ILE A 148 0.46 -0.80 19.69
N PHE A 149 0.82 -1.82 18.91
CA PHE A 149 2.15 -1.98 18.35
C PHE A 149 2.51 -0.83 17.41
N SER A 150 1.60 -0.45 16.51
CA SER A 150 1.78 0.70 15.60
C SER A 150 2.04 1.99 16.36
N GLY A 151 1.26 2.26 17.41
CA GLY A 151 1.41 3.43 18.27
C GLY A 151 2.74 3.45 19.01
N PHE A 152 3.15 2.30 19.55
CA PHE A 152 4.44 2.14 20.21
C PHE A 152 5.62 2.39 19.25
N ILE A 153 5.62 1.74 18.08
CA ILE A 153 6.64 1.92 17.05
C ILE A 153 6.70 3.35 16.55
N SER A 154 5.55 3.97 16.27
CA SER A 154 5.48 5.36 15.83
C SER A 154 6.03 6.32 16.89
N SER A 155 5.80 6.03 18.18
CA SER A 155 6.35 6.82 19.30
C SER A 155 7.88 6.73 19.35
N ILE A 156 8.45 5.55 19.10
CA ILE A 156 9.90 5.37 18.95
C ILE A 156 10.41 6.17 17.76
N SER A 157 9.76 6.08 16.61
CA SER A 157 10.12 6.85 15.42
C SER A 157 10.13 8.36 15.69
N TYR A 158 9.16 8.89 16.43
CA TYR A 158 9.13 10.31 16.84
C TYR A 158 10.27 10.66 17.81
N ALA A 159 10.54 9.83 18.82
CA ALA A 159 11.63 10.07 19.77
C ALA A 159 12.99 10.13 19.06
N VAL A 160 13.23 9.19 18.14
CA VAL A 160 14.43 9.16 17.30
C VAL A 160 14.53 10.41 16.41
N SER A 161 13.41 10.79 15.78
CA SER A 161 13.35 11.99 14.94
C SER A 161 13.70 13.26 15.71
N PHE A 162 13.24 13.34 16.96
CA PHE A 162 13.51 14.48 17.84
C PHE A 162 14.99 14.55 18.24
N ILE A 163 15.59 13.43 18.62
CA ILE A 163 17.01 13.36 19.03
C ILE A 163 17.94 13.73 17.86
N THR A 164 17.57 13.36 16.64
CA THR A 164 18.40 13.58 15.44
C THR A 164 18.16 14.92 14.74
N ASN A 165 17.21 15.74 15.21
CA ASN A 165 16.75 16.96 14.54
C ASN A 165 16.24 16.76 13.09
N MET A 166 15.95 15.52 12.69
CA MET A 166 15.49 15.15 11.33
C MET A 166 13.96 15.11 11.22
N THR A 167 13.25 15.79 12.12
CA THR A 167 11.78 15.75 12.25
C THR A 167 11.04 16.04 10.95
N GLN A 168 11.58 16.91 10.08
CA GLN A 168 10.93 17.24 8.81
C GLN A 168 11.04 16.11 7.77
N GLN A 169 12.18 15.42 7.72
CA GLN A 169 12.42 14.34 6.76
C GLN A 169 11.58 13.12 7.13
N PHE A 170 11.54 12.75 8.41
CA PHE A 170 10.76 11.61 8.89
C PHE A 170 9.25 11.87 8.93
N ARG A 171 8.81 13.12 9.02
CA ARG A 171 7.38 13.47 8.89
C ARG A 171 6.81 13.04 7.53
N VAL A 172 7.59 13.15 6.45
CA VAL A 172 7.14 12.74 5.11
C VAL A 172 6.98 11.23 5.02
N LEU A 173 7.81 10.44 5.71
CA LEU A 173 7.66 8.98 5.76
C LEU A 173 6.42 8.55 6.56
N LEU A 174 6.09 9.29 7.63
CA LEU A 174 4.93 8.97 8.48
C LEU A 174 3.59 9.31 7.81
N VAL A 175 3.52 10.45 7.12
CA VAL A 175 2.28 10.91 6.44
C VAL A 175 2.15 10.27 5.05
N GLY A 176 3.28 9.95 4.42
CA GLY A 176 3.34 9.53 3.03
C GLY A 176 3.16 10.68 2.04
N GLY A 177 3.58 10.45 0.81
CA GLY A 177 3.39 11.42 -0.27
C GLY A 177 4.03 10.99 -1.59
N PHE A 178 3.52 11.54 -2.69
CA PHE A 178 4.01 11.27 -4.04
C PHE A 178 4.84 12.44 -4.59
N SER A 179 5.33 13.32 -3.71
CA SER A 179 6.03 14.54 -4.12
C SER A 179 7.33 14.25 -4.86
N GLY A 180 8.06 13.21 -4.43
CA GLY A 180 9.32 12.74 -5.03
C GLY A 180 9.18 11.59 -6.03
N ALA A 181 7.98 11.31 -6.54
CA ALA A 181 7.74 10.21 -7.49
C ALA A 181 8.56 10.37 -8.78
N ASN A 182 9.32 9.34 -9.15
CA ASN A 182 10.08 9.31 -10.40
C ASN A 182 9.78 8.06 -11.24
N TYR A 183 10.21 8.05 -12.50
CA TYR A 183 9.98 6.91 -13.40
C TYR A 183 10.63 5.60 -12.93
N GLN A 184 11.76 5.66 -12.20
CA GLN A 184 12.40 4.46 -11.65
C GLN A 184 11.53 3.80 -10.57
N GLN A 185 10.95 4.60 -9.67
CA GLN A 185 9.99 4.14 -8.66
C GLN A 185 8.72 3.61 -9.31
N VAL A 186 8.20 4.28 -10.35
CA VAL A 186 7.03 3.80 -11.10
C VAL A 186 7.32 2.46 -11.76
N LEU A 187 8.52 2.25 -12.33
CA LEU A 187 8.88 0.98 -12.94
C LEU A 187 8.96 -0.15 -11.90
N LEU A 188 9.58 0.12 -10.74
CA LEU A 188 9.64 -0.83 -9.64
C LEU A 188 8.24 -1.15 -9.09
N LEU A 189 7.41 -0.13 -8.86
CA LEU A 189 6.01 -0.31 -8.46
C LEU A 189 5.20 -1.08 -9.52
N GLY A 190 5.44 -0.83 -10.80
CA GLY A 190 4.79 -1.55 -11.89
C GLY A 190 5.09 -3.05 -11.86
N ILE A 191 6.33 -3.44 -11.59
CA ILE A 191 6.71 -4.85 -11.40
C ILE A 191 5.96 -5.46 -10.21
N VAL A 192 5.92 -4.75 -9.08
CA VAL A 192 5.19 -5.21 -7.88
C VAL A 192 3.70 -5.37 -8.16
N VAL A 193 3.08 -4.39 -8.82
CA VAL A 193 1.66 -4.44 -9.23
C VAL A 193 1.37 -5.66 -10.10
N ILE A 194 2.22 -5.94 -11.08
CA ILE A 194 2.05 -7.10 -11.97
C ILE A 194 2.14 -8.40 -11.17
N ILE A 195 3.12 -8.53 -10.27
CA ILE A 195 3.31 -9.73 -9.44
C ILE A 195 2.11 -9.94 -8.51
N VAL A 196 1.69 -8.88 -7.81
CA VAL A 196 0.62 -8.95 -6.81
C VAL A 196 -0.74 -9.18 -7.47
N LEU A 197 -1.07 -8.45 -8.54
CA LEU A 197 -2.31 -8.68 -9.30
C LEU A 197 -2.31 -10.03 -10.01
N GLY A 198 -1.17 -10.45 -10.56
CA GLY A 198 -1.00 -11.78 -11.15
C GLY A 198 -1.29 -12.87 -10.13
N GLY A 199 -0.73 -12.77 -8.93
CA GLY A 199 -1.03 -13.65 -7.81
C GLY A 199 -2.51 -13.62 -7.40
N ALA A 200 -3.11 -12.44 -7.27
CA ALA A 200 -4.51 -12.30 -6.90
C ALA A 200 -5.47 -12.93 -7.93
N VAL A 201 -5.19 -12.78 -9.23
CA VAL A 201 -5.98 -13.41 -10.30
C VAL A 201 -5.79 -14.93 -10.32
N MET A 202 -4.56 -15.41 -10.10
CA MET A 202 -4.29 -16.85 -10.03
C MET A 202 -5.02 -17.52 -8.87
N PHE A 203 -5.15 -16.85 -7.72
CA PHE A 203 -5.83 -17.37 -6.52
C PHE A 203 -7.24 -16.81 -6.32
N GLN A 204 -7.88 -16.24 -7.35
CA GLN A 204 -9.16 -15.55 -7.22
C GLN A 204 -10.28 -16.45 -6.69
N THR A 205 -10.28 -17.71 -7.10
CA THR A 205 -11.31 -18.69 -6.71
C THR A 205 -11.16 -19.00 -5.23
N GLU A 206 -9.93 -19.27 -4.80
CA GLU A 206 -9.58 -19.61 -3.43
C GLU A 206 -9.79 -18.43 -2.47
N LEU A 207 -9.45 -17.20 -2.91
CA LEU A 207 -9.72 -15.97 -2.17
C LEU A 207 -11.23 -15.71 -2.03
N THR A 208 -12.01 -15.99 -3.07
CA THR A 208 -13.48 -15.89 -3.01
C THR A 208 -14.06 -16.93 -2.05
N LEU A 209 -13.53 -18.15 -2.06
CA LEU A 209 -13.93 -19.21 -1.13
C LEU A 209 -13.54 -18.91 0.32
N LEU A 210 -12.45 -18.17 0.55
CA LEU A 210 -12.04 -17.69 1.87
C LEU A 210 -13.04 -16.72 2.50
N GLY A 211 -13.80 -15.97 1.68
CA GLY A 211 -14.86 -15.08 2.16
C GLY A 211 -16.17 -15.80 2.49
N LEU A 212 -16.26 -17.11 2.22
CA LEU A 212 -17.37 -17.96 2.65
C LEU A 212 -17.10 -18.51 4.05
N ASP A 213 -18.16 -18.68 4.84
CA ASP A 213 -18.10 -19.09 6.25
C ASP A 213 -17.14 -20.27 6.46
N SER A 214 -16.42 -20.24 7.58
CA SER A 214 -15.34 -21.18 7.94
C SER A 214 -15.75 -22.66 7.84
N LYS A 215 -17.04 -22.97 8.06
CA LYS A 215 -17.60 -24.33 7.96
C LYS A 215 -17.76 -24.80 6.52
N THR A 216 -18.06 -23.89 5.59
CA THR A 216 -18.17 -24.18 4.15
C THR A 216 -16.80 -24.30 3.47
N SER A 217 -15.83 -23.49 3.87
CA SER A 217 -14.48 -23.48 3.28
C SER A 217 -13.62 -24.69 3.69
N VAL A 218 -13.77 -25.20 4.93
CA VAL A 218 -13.12 -26.46 5.36
C VAL A 218 -13.75 -27.68 4.67
N GLY A 219 -15.06 -27.67 4.43
CA GLY A 219 -15.78 -28.74 3.71
C GLY A 219 -15.39 -28.87 2.23
N LEU A 220 -14.80 -27.84 1.64
CA LEU A 220 -14.35 -27.80 0.24
C LEU A 220 -12.87 -28.21 0.05
N GLY A 221 -12.19 -28.68 1.10
CA GLY A 221 -10.82 -29.20 1.02
C GLY A 221 -9.74 -28.13 0.93
N VAL A 222 -10.08 -26.88 1.22
CA VAL A 222 -9.16 -25.74 1.12
C VAL A 222 -8.36 -25.59 2.41
N SER A 223 -7.02 -25.63 2.31
CA SER A 223 -6.14 -25.45 3.46
C SER A 223 -6.12 -23.98 3.91
N PHE A 224 -7.05 -23.62 4.82
CA PHE A 224 -7.24 -22.26 5.36
C PHE A 224 -5.93 -21.58 5.77
N LYS A 225 -5.01 -22.31 6.39
CA LYS A 225 -3.68 -21.80 6.78
C LYS A 225 -2.81 -21.38 5.60
N ARG A 226 -2.82 -22.13 4.49
CA ARG A 226 -1.98 -21.85 3.30
C ARG A 226 -2.48 -20.61 2.57
N LEU A 227 -3.79 -20.47 2.41
CA LEU A 227 -4.35 -19.29 1.76
C LEU A 227 -4.26 -18.03 2.61
N MET A 228 -4.36 -18.16 3.93
CA MET A 228 -4.10 -17.04 4.83
C MET A 228 -2.66 -16.55 4.68
N ILE A 229 -1.68 -17.46 4.54
CA ILE A 229 -0.27 -17.09 4.27
C ILE A 229 -0.13 -16.43 2.89
N VAL A 230 -0.78 -16.94 1.85
CA VAL A 230 -0.72 -16.34 0.50
C VAL A 230 -1.37 -14.95 0.49
N ALA A 231 -2.54 -14.79 1.09
CA ALA A 231 -3.23 -13.49 1.19
C ALA A 231 -2.39 -12.49 1.97
N VAL A 232 -1.70 -12.94 3.03
CA VAL A 232 -0.76 -12.14 3.81
C VAL A 232 0.47 -11.73 3.00
N VAL A 233 1.06 -12.64 2.23
CA VAL A 233 2.26 -12.36 1.43
C VAL A 233 1.93 -11.44 0.25
N LEU A 234 0.74 -11.56 -0.33
CA LEU A 234 0.24 -10.63 -1.34
C LEU A 234 -0.13 -9.26 -0.74
N TRP A 235 -0.31 -9.20 0.58
CA TRP A 235 -0.71 -8.01 1.29
C TRP A 235 0.48 -7.17 1.80
N CYS A 236 1.54 -7.81 2.32
CA CYS A 236 2.79 -7.18 2.74
C CYS A 236 3.63 -6.70 1.54
#